data_AF-A0A343VRQ4-F1
#
_entry.id   AF-A0A343VRQ4-F1
#
_cell.length_a   1.000
_cell.length_b   1.000
_cell.length_c   1.000
_cell.angle_alpha   90.00
_cell.angle_beta   90.00
_cell.angle_gamma   90.00
#
_symmetry.space_group_name_H-M   'P 1'
#
loop_
_entity.id
_entity.type
_entity.pdbx_description
1 polymer ?
#
loop_
_entity_poly.entity_id
_entity_poly.type
_entity_poly.pdbx_seq_one_letter_code
_entity_poly.pdbx_strand_id
1 'polypeptide(L)'
;MAEIKRSEYVCSNCQQEATLCSCDGDYRRYSVREWDCDDCKRTVASHGGRDTECTNCGAQYNGSGQRLQDDWRGNPSLCNDDIGDLEGYEIQHAGD
;
A
#
# COMPACT_ATOMS: atom_id res chain seq x y z
N MET A 1 5.80 3.64 10.35
CA MET A 1 4.90 4.07 9.26
C MET A 1 5.51 5.30 8.63
N ALA A 2 5.60 5.35 7.31
CA ALA A 2 6.19 6.48 6.59
C ALA A 2 5.34 7.74 6.74
N GLU A 3 5.99 8.90 6.68
CA GLU A 3 5.30 10.19 6.66
C GLU A 3 4.60 10.38 5.30
N ILE A 4 3.27 10.55 5.34
CA ILE A 4 2.47 10.80 4.14
C ILE A 4 2.61 12.27 3.73
N LYS A 5 3.25 12.50 2.58
CA LYS A 5 3.51 13.86 2.05
C LYS A 5 2.39 14.39 1.17
N ARG A 6 1.60 13.47 0.59
CA ARG A 6 0.43 13.79 -0.23
C ARG A 6 -0.69 12.83 0.11
N SER A 7 -1.90 13.33 0.31
CA SER A 7 -3.09 12.52 0.52
C SER A 7 -4.31 13.24 -0.07
N GLU A 8 -4.77 12.76 -1.20
CA GLU A 8 -5.86 13.39 -1.97
C GLU A 8 -6.87 12.35 -2.43
N TYR A 9 -8.05 12.80 -2.81
CA TYR A 9 -9.01 11.98 -3.55
C TYR A 9 -9.06 12.46 -4.99
N VAL A 10 -8.99 11.54 -5.95
CA VAL A 10 -9.05 11.83 -7.38
C VAL A 10 -10.26 11.17 -8.03
N CYS A 11 -10.80 11.81 -9.07
CA CYS A 11 -11.90 11.29 -9.87
C CYS A 11 -11.43 10.13 -10.76
N SER A 12 -12.16 9.01 -10.76
CA SER A 12 -11.85 7.86 -11.60
C SER A 12 -11.97 8.13 -13.10
N ASN A 13 -12.75 9.14 -13.50
CA ASN A 13 -12.99 9.45 -14.90
C ASN A 13 -11.97 10.46 -15.45
N CYS A 14 -11.88 11.66 -14.86
CA CYS A 14 -11.01 12.73 -15.38
C CYS A 14 -9.64 12.83 -14.69
N GLN A 15 -9.35 12.00 -13.68
CA GLN A 15 -8.07 11.99 -12.94
C GLN A 15 -7.72 13.29 -12.20
N GLN A 16 -8.61 14.28 -12.20
CA GLN A 16 -8.45 15.50 -11.42
C GLN A 16 -8.74 15.24 -9.94
N GLU A 17 -8.23 16.12 -9.08
CA GLU A 17 -8.63 16.20 -7.68
C GLU A 17 -10.16 16.28 -7.57
N ALA A 18 -10.72 15.56 -6.60
CA ALA A 18 -12.16 15.44 -6.42
C ALA A 18 -12.87 16.80 -6.22
N THR A 19 -12.16 17.79 -5.68
CA THR A 19 -12.64 19.17 -5.48
C THR A 19 -12.67 19.99 -6.76
N LEU A 20 -11.90 19.59 -7.79
CA LEU A 20 -11.81 20.26 -9.09
C LEU A 20 -12.59 19.51 -10.18
N CYS A 21 -13.08 18.31 -9.88
CA CYS A 21 -13.79 17.45 -10.82
C CYS A 21 -15.12 18.07 -11.28
N SER A 22 -15.27 18.24 -12.60
CA SER A 22 -16.51 18.67 -13.26
C SER A 22 -17.17 17.56 -14.09
N CYS A 23 -16.91 16.28 -13.78
CA CYS A 23 -17.55 15.17 -14.48
C CYS A 23 -19.03 15.09 -14.11
N ASP A 24 -19.88 14.94 -15.13
CA ASP A 24 -21.30 14.62 -14.95
C ASP A 24 -21.48 13.10 -14.75
N GLY A 25 -22.48 12.71 -13.95
CA GLY A 25 -22.85 11.31 -13.70
C GLY A 25 -22.13 10.64 -12.51
N ASP A 26 -22.36 9.33 -12.36
CA ASP A 26 -21.79 8.53 -11.26
C ASP A 26 -20.32 8.17 -11.55
N TYR A 27 -19.39 8.98 -11.05
CA TYR A 27 -17.96 8.65 -11.02
C TYR A 27 -17.53 8.19 -9.63
N ARG A 28 -16.56 7.28 -9.57
CA ARG A 28 -15.93 6.89 -8.31
C ARG A 28 -14.80 7.84 -7.98
N ARG A 29 -14.48 7.93 -6.69
CA ARG A 29 -13.29 8.60 -6.19
C ARG A 29 -12.40 7.57 -5.52
N TYR A 30 -11.09 7.70 -5.69
CA TYR A 30 -10.12 6.88 -4.98
C TYR A 30 -9.04 7.77 -4.38
N SER A 31 -8.44 7.32 -3.29
CA SER A 31 -7.34 8.04 -2.65
C SER A 31 -6.05 7.88 -3.43
N VAL A 32 -5.25 8.92 -3.51
CA VAL A 32 -3.83 8.82 -3.86
C VAL A 32 -3.04 9.27 -2.64
N ARG A 33 -2.13 8.42 -2.20
CA ARG A 33 -1.21 8.73 -1.10
C ARG A 33 0.22 8.55 -1.57
N GLU A 34 1.08 9.49 -1.20
CA GLU A 34 2.50 9.43 -1.53
C GLU A 34 3.36 9.65 -0.29
N TRP A 35 4.47 8.90 -0.22
CA TRP A 35 5.49 8.99 0.82
C TRP A 35 6.86 8.64 0.24
N ASP A 36 7.92 8.90 1.01
CA ASP A 36 9.26 8.45 0.64
C ASP A 36 9.48 7.01 1.06
N CYS A 37 10.04 6.20 0.15
CA CYS A 37 10.53 4.87 0.48
C CYS A 37 11.59 4.95 1.58
N ASP A 38 11.44 4.15 2.63
CA ASP A 38 12.37 4.09 3.75
C ASP A 38 13.78 3.67 3.33
N ASP A 39 13.89 2.78 2.33
CA ASP A 39 15.16 2.17 1.91
C ASP A 39 15.92 3.05 0.91
N CYS A 40 15.24 3.56 -0.13
CA CYS A 40 15.90 4.28 -1.23
C CYS A 40 15.47 5.74 -1.41
N LYS A 41 14.56 6.24 -0.57
CA LYS A 41 14.05 7.64 -0.56
C LYS A 41 13.34 8.11 -1.84
N ARG A 42 13.02 7.20 -2.77
CA ARG A 42 12.15 7.50 -3.92
C ARG A 42 10.69 7.54 -3.49
N THR A 43 9.91 8.36 -4.17
CA THR A 43 8.46 8.44 -3.93
C THR A 43 7.79 7.10 -4.22
N VAL A 44 6.98 6.65 -3.29
CA VAL A 44 6.03 5.55 -3.43
C VAL A 44 4.63 6.14 -3.50
N ALA A 45 3.78 5.59 -4.35
CA ALA A 45 2.38 5.99 -4.47
C ALA A 45 1.46 4.79 -4.28
N SER A 46 0.42 4.96 -3.45
CA SER A 46 -0.71 4.04 -3.36
C SER A 46 -1.96 4.67 -3.95
N HIS A 47 -2.71 3.87 -4.71
CA HIS A 47 -3.96 4.24 -5.33
C HIS A 47 -5.10 3.41 -4.75
N GLY A 48 -6.08 4.08 -4.15
CA GLY A 48 -7.23 3.45 -3.50
C GLY A 48 -6.91 2.77 -2.17
N GLY A 49 -5.78 3.09 -1.53
CA GLY A 49 -5.37 2.50 -0.26
C GLY A 49 -4.94 1.04 -0.35
N ARG A 50 -4.48 0.61 -1.54
CA ARG A 50 -3.94 -0.73 -1.76
C ARG A 50 -2.46 -0.80 -1.40
N ASP A 51 -2.01 -2.01 -1.10
CA ASP A 51 -0.60 -2.32 -0.96
C ASP A 51 0.14 -2.01 -2.26
N THR A 52 1.38 -1.57 -2.13
CA THR A 52 2.20 -1.09 -3.24
C THR A 52 3.67 -1.39 -2.99
N GLU A 53 4.48 -1.30 -4.04
CA GLU A 53 5.93 -1.50 -3.97
C GLU A 53 6.66 -0.25 -4.43
N CYS A 54 7.83 0.01 -3.85
CA CYS A 54 8.76 0.97 -4.40
C CYS A 54 9.36 0.40 -5.68
N THR A 55 9.03 1.01 -6.83
CA THR A 55 9.49 0.58 -8.15
C THR A 55 11.02 0.64 -8.34
N ASN A 56 11.74 1.30 -7.42
CA ASN A 56 13.19 1.43 -7.48
C ASN A 56 13.95 0.32 -6.72
N CYS A 57 13.46 -0.11 -5.54
CA CYS A 57 14.17 -1.09 -4.70
C CYS A 57 13.33 -2.32 -4.32
N GLY A 58 12.05 -2.37 -4.70
CA GLY A 58 11.15 -3.50 -4.39
C GLY A 58 10.62 -3.51 -2.96
N ALA A 59 10.95 -2.51 -2.13
CA ALA A 59 10.42 -2.37 -0.78
C ALA A 59 8.90 -2.28 -0.80
N GLN A 60 8.21 -3.04 0.05
CA GLN A 60 6.76 -3.17 0.00
C GLN A 60 6.07 -2.47 1.15
N TYR A 61 4.90 -1.91 0.87
CA TYR A 61 4.15 -1.10 1.81
C TYR A 61 2.68 -1.42 1.73
N ASN A 62 1.98 -1.33 2.86
CA ASN A 62 0.53 -1.26 2.81
C ASN A 62 0.03 0.10 2.31
N GLY A 63 -1.26 0.21 1.99
CA GLY A 63 -1.88 1.46 1.50
C GLY A 63 -1.90 2.65 2.47
N SER A 64 -1.38 2.46 3.68
CA SER A 64 -1.20 3.50 4.71
C SER A 64 0.28 3.88 4.89
N GLY A 65 1.19 3.36 4.05
CA GLY A 65 2.63 3.69 4.10
C GLY A 65 3.40 2.96 5.19
N GLN A 66 2.86 1.88 5.77
CA GLN A 66 3.64 1.02 6.66
C GLN A 66 4.50 0.06 5.82
N ARG A 67 5.81 0.07 6.07
CA ARG A 67 6.76 -0.89 5.50
C ARG A 67 6.38 -2.30 5.95
N LEU A 68 6.16 -3.19 4.99
CA LEU A 68 6.01 -4.63 5.21
C LEU A 68 7.37 -5.26 5.41
N GLN A 69 7.43 -6.39 6.12
CA GLN A 69 8.65 -7.20 6.19
C GLN A 69 9.00 -7.71 4.78
N ASP A 70 10.26 -7.97 4.44
CA ASP A 70 10.64 -8.31 3.05
C ASP A 70 10.07 -9.66 2.57
N ASP A 71 9.99 -10.61 3.48
CA ASP A 71 9.56 -11.97 3.26
C ASP A 71 8.11 -12.22 3.70
N TRP A 72 7.34 -11.15 3.97
CA TRP A 72 5.96 -11.26 4.47
C TRP A 72 5.06 -12.20 3.68
N ARG A 73 5.32 -12.36 2.36
CA ARG A 73 4.58 -13.27 1.47
C ARG A 73 4.79 -14.77 1.78
N GLY A 74 5.81 -15.09 2.55
CA GLY A 74 6.07 -16.45 3.04
C GLY A 74 5.15 -16.87 4.18
N ASN A 75 4.42 -15.95 4.78
CA ASN A 75 3.61 -16.23 5.96
C ASN A 75 2.40 -17.11 5.56
N PRO A 76 2.27 -18.34 6.09
CA PRO A 76 1.19 -19.25 5.73
C PRO A 76 -0.21 -18.72 6.11
N SER A 77 -0.32 -17.74 7.01
CA SER A 77 -1.60 -17.07 7.32
C SER A 77 -2.22 -16.39 6.09
N LEU A 78 -1.42 -16.09 5.05
CA LEU A 78 -1.90 -15.47 3.82
C LEU A 78 -2.84 -16.36 2.99
N CYS A 79 -2.74 -17.68 3.16
CA CYS A 79 -3.53 -18.65 2.41
C CYS A 79 -4.24 -19.70 3.27
N ASN A 80 -4.01 -19.70 4.59
CA ASN A 80 -4.67 -20.59 5.53
C ASN A 80 -5.34 -19.79 6.64
N ASP A 81 -6.66 -19.68 6.57
CA ASP A 81 -7.48 -18.94 7.52
C ASP A 81 -7.47 -19.54 8.94
N ASP A 82 -6.99 -20.78 9.11
CA ASP A 82 -6.83 -21.42 10.42
C ASP A 82 -5.55 -20.97 11.15
N ILE A 83 -4.62 -20.31 10.45
CA ILE A 83 -3.34 -19.84 11.00
C ILE A 83 -3.39 -18.32 11.19
N GLY A 84 -3.16 -17.87 12.42
CA GLY A 84 -3.08 -16.44 12.71
C GLY A 84 -1.77 -15.80 12.21
N ASP A 85 -1.78 -14.49 11.98
CA ASP A 85 -0.60 -13.75 11.46
C ASP A 85 0.69 -13.98 12.28
N LEU A 86 0.58 -14.00 13.61
CA LEU A 86 1.71 -14.25 14.51
C LEU A 86 2.20 -15.70 14.44
N GLU A 87 1.28 -16.66 14.48
CA GLU A 87 1.62 -18.08 14.37
C GLU A 87 2.29 -18.38 13.02
N GLY A 88 1.76 -17.83 11.94
CA GLY A 88 2.36 -18.00 10.62
C GLY A 88 3.73 -17.34 10.49
N TYR A 89 3.94 -16.18 11.14
CA TYR A 89 5.28 -15.58 11.27
C TYR A 89 6.24 -16.53 12.02
N GLU A 90 5.81 -17.10 13.13
CA GLU A 90 6.62 -18.05 13.92
C GLU A 90 6.94 -19.32 13.13
N ILE A 91 5.98 -19.87 12.37
CA ILE A 91 6.19 -21.02 11.47
C ILE A 91 7.23 -20.69 10.39
N GLN A 92 7.10 -19.51 9.76
CA GLN A 92 8.00 -19.08 8.69
C GLN A 92 9.46 -18.98 9.17
N HIS A 93 9.69 -18.53 10.41
CA HIS A 93 11.03 -18.28 10.96
C HIS A 93 11.49 -19.37 11.95
N ALA A 94 10.80 -20.52 12.02
CA ALA A 94 11.08 -21.58 12.99
C ALA A 94 12.47 -22.23 12.84
N GLY A 95 13.20 -21.94 11.75
CA GLY A 95 14.50 -22.53 11.43
C GLY A 95 15.61 -21.54 11.07
N ASP A 96 15.40 -20.23 11.30
CA ASP A 96 16.42 -19.19 11.12
C ASP A 96 17.36 -19.09 12.34
#